data_AF-A0A7X3VHV0-F1
#
_entry.id   AF-A0A7X3VHV0-F1
#
_cell.length_a   1.000
_cell.length_b   1.000
_cell.length_c   1.000
_cell.angle_alpha   90.00
_cell.angle_beta   90.00
_cell.angle_gamma   90.00
#
_symmetry.space_group_name_H-M   'P 1'
#
loop_
_entity.id
_entity.type
_entity.pdbx_description
1 polymer ?
#
loop_
_entity_poly.entity_id
_entity_poly.type
_entity_poly.pdbx_seq_one_letter_code
_entity_poly.pdbx_strand_id
1 'polypeptide(L)'
;MKRNLLVIAVCGMAVSLLGGCGRKAYENPIATNSQQPDKILFDKAINDLERRRYELTRLTLNTLINTYPDSEYIAKAKLAIADSWYREGTRHALAQAEAEYKDFMTFFPTMEESAESQMKICKIHYDQMHSADRDQTHVVKAEQECRQMLMQYPDSRHADATQQMLREVQEVLADGEFRVGAFYSFKGSYRAGANRLQAVTDHYTLFSRSDEALWTLADTYLKMGDEYEEQRADALSRLVRDYPLSEFLDRAKQELVAMNRPVPEADPARFELMKYNIDHRTKRSIYGKMFGFFGTGPNVRNAAKAGDPVMTALMPTTPMGVGETRVEADATAGVTVETISGESKLDTEPDARRGVQQNESEDEQESDQQEQ
;
A
#
# COMPACT_ATOMS: atom_id res chain seq x y z
N MET A 1 46.78 31.39 -28.69
CA MET A 1 45.81 30.59 -29.47
C MET A 1 45.22 29.40 -28.72
N LYS A 2 45.95 28.71 -27.82
CA LYS A 2 45.44 27.52 -27.09
C LYS A 2 44.36 27.76 -26.02
N ARG A 3 44.21 29.00 -25.52
CA ARG A 3 43.23 29.33 -24.46
C ARG A 3 41.81 29.59 -24.98
N ASN A 4 41.67 29.99 -26.25
CA ASN A 4 40.36 30.23 -26.89
C ASN A 4 39.75 28.94 -27.46
N LEU A 5 40.58 27.92 -27.71
CA LEU A 5 40.13 26.60 -28.17
C LEU A 5 39.42 25.79 -27.06
N LEU A 6 39.83 25.99 -25.81
CA LEU A 6 39.24 25.32 -24.65
C LEU A 6 37.86 25.88 -24.29
N VAL A 7 37.65 27.20 -24.47
CA VAL A 7 36.34 27.84 -24.22
C VAL A 7 35.30 27.42 -25.26
N ILE A 8 35.70 27.24 -26.52
CA ILE A 8 34.79 26.77 -27.59
C ILE A 8 34.43 25.30 -27.39
N ALA A 9 35.35 24.47 -26.91
CA ALA A 9 35.09 23.06 -26.59
C ALA A 9 34.12 22.87 -25.40
N VAL A 10 34.22 23.73 -24.37
CA VAL A 10 33.32 23.69 -23.20
C VAL A 10 31.91 24.18 -23.56
N CYS A 11 31.77 25.18 -24.44
CA CYS A 11 30.46 25.61 -24.93
C CYS A 11 29.81 24.59 -25.88
N GLY A 12 30.58 23.83 -26.67
CA GLY A 12 30.06 22.78 -27.53
C GLY A 12 29.49 21.57 -26.77
N MET A 13 30.07 21.25 -25.60
CA MET A 13 29.61 20.15 -24.75
C MET A 13 28.37 20.51 -23.91
N ALA A 14 28.12 21.80 -23.65
CA ALA A 14 26.92 22.26 -22.95
C ALA A 14 25.64 22.22 -23.81
N VAL A 15 25.76 22.30 -25.15
CA VAL A 15 24.61 22.25 -26.07
C VAL A 15 24.12 20.81 -26.31
N SER A 16 24.96 19.80 -26.09
CA SER A 16 24.59 18.39 -26.26
C SER A 16 23.79 17.80 -25.08
N LEU A 17 23.69 18.52 -23.96
CA LEU A 17 22.96 18.10 -22.76
C LEU A 17 21.49 18.57 -22.72
N LEU A 18 21.04 19.36 -23.71
CA LEU A 18 19.67 19.93 -23.75
C LEU A 18 18.71 19.22 -24.72
N GLY A 19 19.15 18.18 -25.43
CA GLY A 19 18.37 17.51 -26.48
C GLY A 19 17.72 16.17 -26.11
N GLY A 20 17.56 15.87 -24.81
CA GLY A 20 17.27 14.51 -24.34
C GLY A 20 15.97 14.31 -23.56
N CYS A 21 14.91 15.12 -23.78
CA CYS A 21 13.58 14.73 -23.31
C CYS A 21 13.04 13.65 -24.26
N GLY A 22 13.32 12.38 -23.95
CA GLY A 22 12.82 11.23 -24.70
C GLY A 22 11.30 11.29 -24.87
N ARG A 23 10.86 11.50 -26.11
CA ARG A 23 9.46 11.25 -26.49
C ARG A 23 9.29 9.73 -26.46
N LYS A 24 8.46 9.22 -25.55
CA LYS A 24 8.07 7.81 -25.55
C LYS A 24 6.99 7.63 -26.61
N ALA A 25 7.28 6.82 -27.63
CA ALA A 25 6.29 6.39 -28.61
C ALA A 25 5.10 5.71 -27.92
N TYR A 26 3.91 5.78 -28.51
CA TYR A 26 2.78 5.01 -28.02
C TYR A 26 3.06 3.50 -28.18
N GLU A 27 2.85 2.72 -27.12
CA GLU A 27 3.35 1.33 -27.02
C GLU A 27 2.48 0.32 -27.79
N ASN A 28 1.24 0.70 -28.13
CA ASN A 28 0.28 -0.13 -28.87
C ASN A 28 -0.10 0.44 -30.26
N PRO A 29 0.87 0.64 -31.20
CA PRO A 29 0.58 1.13 -32.55
C PRO A 29 -0.02 0.03 -33.45
N ILE A 30 -0.74 0.41 -34.51
CA ILE A 30 -1.36 -0.51 -35.48
C ILE A 30 -0.59 -0.47 -36.80
N ALA A 31 -0.22 -1.64 -37.33
CA ALA A 31 0.45 -1.79 -38.62
C ALA A 31 -0.53 -2.13 -39.75
N THR A 32 -1.41 -1.20 -40.15
CA THR A 32 -2.29 -1.42 -41.32
C THR A 32 -2.53 -0.13 -42.10
N ASN A 33 -2.32 -0.11 -43.42
CA ASN A 33 -2.60 1.05 -44.28
C ASN A 33 -4.07 1.03 -44.80
N SER A 34 -5.05 1.27 -43.92
CA SER A 34 -6.43 1.56 -44.31
C SER A 34 -6.65 3.09 -44.41
N GLN A 35 -7.48 3.54 -45.36
CA GLN A 35 -7.92 4.95 -45.52
C GLN A 35 -9.33 5.20 -44.93
N GLN A 36 -9.83 4.31 -44.07
CA GLN A 36 -11.15 4.49 -43.47
C GLN A 36 -11.19 5.73 -42.53
N PRO A 37 -12.32 6.47 -42.48
CA PRO A 37 -12.42 7.69 -41.67
C PRO A 37 -12.16 7.50 -40.17
N ASP A 38 -12.59 6.37 -39.61
CA ASP A 38 -12.36 5.98 -38.22
C ASP A 38 -10.87 5.79 -37.92
N LYS A 39 -10.13 5.11 -38.81
CA LYS A 39 -8.68 5.00 -38.70
C LYS A 39 -7.97 6.35 -38.76
N ILE A 40 -8.40 7.25 -39.65
CA ILE A 40 -7.81 8.60 -39.72
C ILE A 40 -8.01 9.35 -38.41
N LEU A 41 -9.19 9.24 -37.78
CA LEU A 41 -9.44 9.82 -36.47
C LEU A 41 -8.57 9.19 -35.39
N PHE A 42 -8.43 7.87 -35.39
CA PHE A 42 -7.57 7.16 -34.44
C PHE A 42 -6.10 7.57 -34.60
N ASP A 43 -5.55 7.47 -35.80
CA ASP A 43 -4.16 7.82 -36.11
C ASP A 43 -3.86 9.29 -35.75
N LYS A 44 -4.80 10.20 -36.01
CA LYS A 44 -4.70 11.61 -35.61
C LYS A 44 -4.67 11.75 -34.08
N ALA A 45 -5.56 11.07 -33.37
CA ALA A 45 -5.61 11.12 -31.91
C ALA A 45 -4.33 10.57 -31.27
N ILE A 46 -3.79 9.47 -31.78
CA ILE A 46 -2.52 8.92 -31.30
C ILE A 46 -1.37 9.91 -31.57
N ASN A 47 -1.35 10.58 -32.72
CA ASN A 47 -0.36 11.63 -32.98
C ASN A 47 -0.48 12.80 -31.98
N ASP A 48 -1.70 13.15 -31.60
CA ASP A 48 -1.97 14.18 -30.58
C ASP A 48 -1.52 13.72 -29.18
N LEU A 49 -1.74 12.45 -28.85
CA LEU A 49 -1.30 11.83 -27.60
C LEU A 49 0.22 11.87 -27.46
N GLU A 50 0.94 11.51 -28.51
CA GLU A 50 2.42 11.56 -28.56
C GLU A 50 2.96 12.98 -28.40
N ARG A 51 2.19 13.99 -28.84
CA ARG A 51 2.48 15.41 -28.67
C ARG A 51 2.00 15.97 -27.33
N ARG A 52 1.54 15.12 -26.40
CA ARG A 52 0.99 15.49 -25.08
C ARG A 52 -0.24 16.40 -25.14
N ARG A 53 -0.99 16.35 -26.25
CA ARG A 53 -2.24 17.08 -26.43
C ARG A 53 -3.40 16.22 -25.92
N TYR A 54 -3.41 15.96 -24.61
CA TYR A 54 -4.30 14.99 -23.97
C TYR A 54 -5.78 15.33 -24.18
N GLU A 55 -6.18 16.60 -24.01
CA GLU A 55 -7.57 17.03 -24.24
C GLU A 55 -8.04 16.80 -25.67
N LEU A 56 -7.21 17.18 -26.66
CA LEU A 56 -7.54 16.97 -28.08
C LEU A 56 -7.59 15.48 -28.44
N THR A 57 -6.72 14.68 -27.81
CA THR A 57 -6.72 13.22 -27.95
C THR A 57 -8.07 12.67 -27.49
N ARG A 58 -8.50 12.99 -26.27
CA ARG A 58 -9.78 12.54 -25.70
C ARG A 58 -10.97 12.99 -26.53
N LEU A 59 -10.98 14.25 -26.98
CA LEU A 59 -12.04 14.77 -27.84
C LEU A 59 -12.13 14.00 -29.16
N THR A 60 -11.00 13.74 -29.80
CA THR A 60 -10.94 13.04 -31.09
C THR A 60 -11.33 11.57 -30.94
N LEU A 61 -10.87 10.88 -29.89
CA LEU A 61 -11.22 9.49 -29.60
C LEU A 61 -12.71 9.34 -29.24
N ASN A 62 -13.27 10.24 -28.44
CA ASN A 62 -14.71 10.24 -28.16
C ASN A 62 -15.53 10.51 -29.43
N THR A 63 -15.04 11.37 -30.33
CA THR A 63 -15.68 11.57 -31.64
C THR A 63 -15.67 10.27 -32.45
N LEU A 64 -14.57 9.52 -32.46
CA LEU A 64 -14.49 8.21 -33.12
C LEU A 64 -15.52 7.25 -32.55
N ILE A 65 -15.55 7.09 -31.21
CA ILE A 65 -16.45 6.15 -30.53
C ILE A 65 -17.92 6.49 -30.81
N ASN A 66 -18.29 7.77 -30.77
CA ASN A 66 -19.67 8.21 -30.98
C ASN A 66 -20.11 8.16 -32.45
N THR A 67 -19.19 8.39 -33.39
CA THR A 67 -19.51 8.44 -34.83
C THR A 67 -19.48 7.06 -35.47
N TYR A 68 -18.61 6.17 -34.98
CA TYR A 68 -18.36 4.85 -35.55
C TYR A 68 -18.42 3.76 -34.45
N PRO A 69 -19.62 3.45 -33.91
CA PRO A 69 -19.80 2.49 -32.81
C PRO A 69 -19.53 1.02 -33.18
N ASP A 70 -19.37 0.71 -34.47
CA ASP A 70 -19.00 -0.63 -34.96
C ASP A 70 -17.53 -0.70 -35.40
N SER A 71 -16.73 0.33 -35.11
CA SER A 71 -15.33 0.41 -35.53
C SER A 71 -14.44 -0.61 -34.80
N GLU A 72 -13.50 -1.22 -35.53
CA GLU A 72 -12.47 -2.09 -34.97
C GLU A 72 -11.53 -1.36 -33.99
N TYR A 73 -11.50 -0.02 -34.05
CA TYR A 73 -10.63 0.82 -33.23
C TYR A 73 -11.23 1.16 -31.86
N ILE A 74 -12.48 0.79 -31.53
CA ILE A 74 -13.15 1.22 -30.29
C ILE A 74 -12.41 0.74 -29.05
N ALA A 75 -12.03 -0.54 -29.03
CA ALA A 75 -11.21 -1.12 -27.98
C ALA A 75 -9.96 -0.29 -27.71
N LYS A 76 -9.17 -0.05 -28.77
CA LYS A 76 -7.92 0.73 -28.70
C LYS A 76 -8.16 2.20 -28.38
N ALA A 77 -9.28 2.77 -28.84
CA ALA A 77 -9.66 4.15 -28.54
C ALA A 77 -9.99 4.32 -27.06
N LYS A 78 -10.78 3.41 -26.46
CA LYS A 78 -11.06 3.41 -25.02
C LYS A 78 -9.78 3.27 -24.19
N LEU A 79 -8.90 2.34 -24.56
CA LEU A 79 -7.59 2.21 -23.90
C LEU A 79 -6.73 3.47 -24.04
N ALA A 80 -6.68 4.07 -25.23
CA ALA A 80 -5.92 5.30 -25.47
C ALA A 80 -6.49 6.52 -24.72
N ILE A 81 -7.81 6.57 -24.45
CA ILE A 81 -8.41 7.56 -23.53
C ILE A 81 -7.85 7.37 -22.13
N ALA A 82 -7.86 6.14 -21.59
CA ALA A 82 -7.30 5.84 -20.27
C ALA A 82 -5.80 6.19 -20.19
N ASP A 83 -5.02 5.81 -21.20
CA ASP A 83 -3.60 6.16 -21.33
C ASP A 83 -3.38 7.67 -21.39
N SER A 84 -4.27 8.43 -22.02
CA SER A 84 -4.16 9.89 -22.10
C SER A 84 -4.28 10.55 -20.72
N TRP A 85 -5.24 10.09 -19.91
CA TRP A 85 -5.40 10.52 -18.52
C TRP A 85 -4.20 10.10 -17.66
N TYR A 86 -3.73 8.86 -17.82
CA TYR A 86 -2.57 8.36 -17.09
C TYR A 86 -1.29 9.16 -17.39
N ARG A 87 -1.05 9.49 -18.67
CA ARG A 87 0.12 10.28 -19.11
C ARG A 87 0.03 11.76 -18.74
N GLU A 88 -1.16 12.29 -18.51
CA GLU A 88 -1.36 13.64 -17.99
C GLU A 88 -0.87 13.75 -16.54
N GLY A 89 -1.09 12.70 -15.73
CA GLY A 89 -0.39 12.50 -14.45
C GLY A 89 -0.78 13.44 -13.30
N THR A 90 -1.72 14.38 -13.50
CA THR A 90 -2.29 15.16 -12.40
C THR A 90 -3.13 14.25 -11.50
N ARG A 91 -3.31 14.59 -10.21
CA ARG A 91 -4.11 13.77 -9.28
C ARG A 91 -5.53 13.52 -9.80
N HIS A 92 -6.15 14.55 -10.37
CA HIS A 92 -7.45 14.43 -11.03
C HIS A 92 -7.38 13.49 -12.23
N ALA A 93 -6.39 13.68 -13.11
CA ALA A 93 -6.23 12.84 -14.28
C ALA A 93 -5.98 11.36 -13.93
N LEU A 94 -5.20 11.07 -12.89
CA LEU A 94 -4.98 9.70 -12.42
C LEU A 94 -6.28 9.04 -11.91
N ALA A 95 -7.14 9.80 -11.23
CA ALA A 95 -8.46 9.30 -10.81
C ALA A 95 -9.37 9.01 -12.01
N GLN A 96 -9.34 9.87 -13.05
CA GLN A 96 -10.04 9.60 -14.31
C GLN A 96 -9.44 8.39 -15.04
N ALA A 97 -8.11 8.25 -15.05
CA ALA A 97 -7.44 7.10 -15.65
C ALA A 97 -7.86 5.79 -14.99
N GLU A 98 -7.93 5.75 -13.66
CA GLU A 98 -8.42 4.58 -12.91
C GLU A 98 -9.83 4.18 -13.36
N ALA A 99 -10.75 5.15 -13.46
CA ALA A 99 -12.11 4.90 -13.92
C ALA A 99 -12.15 4.36 -15.36
N GLU A 100 -11.40 4.96 -16.28
CA GLU A 100 -11.37 4.57 -17.69
C GLU A 100 -10.71 3.19 -17.91
N TYR A 101 -9.69 2.83 -17.12
CA TYR A 101 -9.12 1.47 -17.15
C TYR A 101 -10.12 0.43 -16.63
N LYS A 102 -10.84 0.72 -15.52
CA LYS A 102 -11.90 -0.15 -15.01
C LYS A 102 -13.03 -0.33 -16.03
N ASP A 103 -13.37 0.75 -16.73
CA ASP A 103 -14.36 0.74 -17.81
C ASP A 103 -13.90 -0.14 -18.99
N PHE A 104 -12.65 0.03 -19.43
CA PHE A 104 -12.04 -0.80 -20.47
C PHE A 104 -12.08 -2.30 -20.11
N MET A 105 -11.69 -2.66 -18.88
CA MET A 105 -11.72 -4.04 -18.40
C MET A 105 -13.15 -4.61 -18.35
N THR A 106 -14.14 -3.77 -18.04
CA THR A 106 -15.55 -4.16 -18.00
C THR A 106 -16.08 -4.47 -19.40
N PHE A 107 -15.75 -3.62 -20.37
CA PHE A 107 -16.21 -3.79 -21.76
C PHE A 107 -15.42 -4.84 -22.54
N PHE A 108 -14.15 -5.07 -22.20
CA PHE A 108 -13.26 -5.95 -22.96
C PHE A 108 -12.41 -6.90 -22.08
N PRO A 109 -13.05 -7.73 -21.24
CA PRO A 109 -12.34 -8.54 -20.25
C PRO A 109 -11.38 -9.59 -20.83
N THR A 110 -11.58 -10.01 -22.09
CA THR A 110 -10.78 -11.07 -22.74
C THR A 110 -9.56 -10.55 -23.49
N MET A 111 -9.36 -9.24 -23.57
CA MET A 111 -8.21 -8.66 -24.26
C MET A 111 -6.96 -8.72 -23.39
N GLU A 112 -5.79 -8.91 -24.02
CA GLU A 112 -4.49 -8.96 -23.32
C GLU A 112 -4.22 -7.65 -22.56
N GLU A 113 -4.66 -6.53 -23.14
CA GLU A 113 -4.53 -5.19 -22.58
C GLU A 113 -5.34 -4.98 -21.28
N SER A 114 -6.26 -5.89 -20.94
CA SER A 114 -6.98 -5.85 -19.66
C SER A 114 -6.05 -6.16 -18.48
N ALA A 115 -5.08 -7.05 -18.67
CA ALA A 115 -4.04 -7.30 -17.66
C ALA A 115 -3.11 -6.08 -17.51
N GLU A 116 -2.77 -5.41 -18.61
CA GLU A 116 -2.01 -4.14 -18.58
C GLU A 116 -2.79 -3.06 -17.84
N SER A 117 -4.10 -2.94 -18.10
CA SER A 117 -4.99 -1.97 -17.46
C SER A 117 -5.06 -2.16 -15.95
N GLN A 118 -5.23 -3.41 -15.47
CA GLN A 118 -5.24 -3.71 -14.04
C GLN A 118 -3.88 -3.41 -13.38
N MET A 119 -2.76 -3.70 -14.06
CA MET A 119 -1.44 -3.32 -13.57
C MET A 119 -1.29 -1.80 -13.48
N LYS A 120 -1.80 -1.03 -14.45
CA LYS A 120 -1.77 0.44 -14.40
C LYS A 120 -2.62 1.00 -13.27
N ILE A 121 -3.77 0.40 -12.94
CA ILE A 121 -4.57 0.77 -11.77
C ILE A 121 -3.76 0.58 -10.47
N CYS A 122 -3.15 -0.60 -10.28
CA CYS A 122 -2.20 -0.87 -9.18
C CYS A 122 -1.10 0.20 -9.14
N LYS A 123 -0.51 0.52 -10.30
CA LYS A 123 0.56 1.51 -10.41
C LYS A 123 0.13 2.94 -10.10
N ILE A 124 -1.10 3.35 -10.46
CA ILE A 124 -1.65 4.68 -10.14
C ILE A 124 -1.63 4.91 -8.63
N HIS A 125 -2.02 3.91 -7.85
CA HIS A 125 -1.99 4.02 -6.39
C HIS A 125 -0.59 3.87 -5.83
N TYR A 126 0.22 2.96 -6.37
CA TYR A 126 1.62 2.79 -5.99
C TYR A 126 2.42 4.09 -6.11
N ASP A 127 2.28 4.80 -7.24
CA ASP A 127 3.01 6.06 -7.49
C ASP A 127 2.53 7.22 -6.59
N GLN A 128 1.33 7.11 -6.03
CA GLN A 128 0.75 8.07 -5.09
C GLN A 128 0.97 7.70 -3.62
N MET A 129 1.68 6.61 -3.33
CA MET A 129 2.01 6.23 -1.96
C MET A 129 2.88 7.29 -1.30
N HIS A 130 2.60 7.50 -0.02
CA HIS A 130 3.43 8.30 0.86
C HIS A 130 4.23 7.41 1.81
N SER A 131 5.17 8.02 2.54
CA SER A 131 5.87 7.37 3.64
C SER A 131 4.92 6.79 4.69
N ALA A 132 5.37 5.77 5.42
CA ALA A 132 4.57 5.00 6.37
C ALA A 132 3.97 5.83 7.53
N ASP A 133 4.50 7.03 7.79
CA ASP A 133 4.04 8.01 8.77
C ASP A 133 2.88 8.90 8.30
N ARG A 134 2.46 8.77 7.04
CA ARG A 134 1.43 9.60 6.39
C ARG A 134 0.18 8.78 6.06
N ASP A 135 -0.80 9.45 5.46
CA ASP A 135 -2.03 8.81 5.00
C ASP A 135 -1.76 7.58 4.12
N GLN A 136 -2.35 6.45 4.51
CA GLN A 136 -2.13 5.14 3.89
C GLN A 136 -3.20 4.78 2.87
N THR A 137 -4.14 5.69 2.53
CA THR A 137 -5.26 5.38 1.62
C THR A 137 -4.77 4.80 0.30
N HIS A 138 -3.78 5.43 -0.33
CA HIS A 138 -3.21 4.93 -1.59
C HIS A 138 -2.38 3.66 -1.40
N VAL A 139 -1.77 3.45 -0.25
CA VAL A 139 -1.01 2.22 0.06
C VAL A 139 -1.95 1.02 0.13
N VAL A 140 -3.05 1.14 0.88
CA VAL A 140 -4.08 0.09 1.01
C VAL A 140 -4.74 -0.20 -0.34
N LYS A 141 -5.10 0.84 -1.10
CA LYS A 141 -5.66 0.65 -2.45
C LYS A 141 -4.66 0.01 -3.42
N ALA A 142 -3.39 0.40 -3.37
CA ALA A 142 -2.35 -0.25 -4.17
C ALA A 142 -2.29 -1.75 -3.84
N GLU A 143 -2.31 -2.12 -2.56
CA GLU A 143 -2.28 -3.52 -2.16
C GLU A 143 -3.46 -4.31 -2.73
N GLN A 144 -4.66 -3.74 -2.67
CA GLN A 144 -5.88 -4.36 -3.20
C GLN A 144 -5.79 -4.57 -4.71
N GLU A 145 -5.44 -3.53 -5.46
CA GLU A 145 -5.42 -3.55 -6.92
C GLU A 145 -4.27 -4.42 -7.46
N CYS A 146 -3.11 -4.43 -6.80
CA CYS A 146 -2.00 -5.31 -7.17
C CYS A 146 -2.32 -6.78 -6.87
N ARG A 147 -3.02 -7.08 -5.77
CA ARG A 147 -3.52 -8.44 -5.49
C ARG A 147 -4.56 -8.88 -6.52
N GLN A 148 -5.50 -8.00 -6.86
CA GLN A 148 -6.51 -8.28 -7.88
C GLN A 148 -5.86 -8.62 -9.23
N MET A 149 -4.80 -7.89 -9.60
CA MET A 149 -4.02 -8.19 -10.80
C MET A 149 -3.45 -9.61 -10.79
N LEU A 150 -2.82 -10.02 -9.70
CA LEU A 150 -2.19 -11.34 -9.57
C LEU A 150 -3.23 -12.47 -9.48
N MET A 151 -4.40 -12.21 -8.90
CA MET A 151 -5.49 -13.18 -8.82
C MET A 151 -6.19 -13.35 -10.18
N GLN A 152 -6.40 -12.27 -10.92
CA GLN A 152 -7.17 -12.29 -12.17
C GLN A 152 -6.29 -12.61 -13.39
N TYR A 153 -5.02 -12.22 -13.37
CA TYR A 153 -4.08 -12.34 -14.50
C TYR A 153 -2.72 -12.95 -14.08
N PRO A 154 -2.70 -14.15 -13.47
CA PRO A 154 -1.48 -14.76 -12.95
C PRO A 154 -0.42 -15.03 -14.02
N ASP A 155 -0.83 -15.38 -15.23
CA ASP A 155 0.09 -15.75 -16.34
C ASP A 155 0.49 -14.56 -17.22
N SER A 156 0.10 -13.33 -16.85
CA SER A 156 0.38 -12.16 -17.68
C SER A 156 1.85 -11.75 -17.59
N ARG A 157 2.38 -11.13 -18.66
CA ARG A 157 3.73 -10.54 -18.69
C ARG A 157 3.99 -9.48 -17.61
N HIS A 158 2.92 -9.00 -16.97
CA HIS A 158 2.95 -7.97 -15.95
C HIS A 158 2.94 -8.55 -14.52
N ALA A 159 2.76 -9.87 -14.36
CA ALA A 159 2.60 -10.51 -13.04
C ALA A 159 3.84 -10.31 -12.16
N ASP A 160 5.04 -10.61 -12.66
CA ASP A 160 6.29 -10.48 -11.90
C ASP A 160 6.54 -9.04 -11.41
N ALA A 161 6.28 -8.06 -12.28
CA ALA A 161 6.40 -6.65 -11.94
C ALA A 161 5.40 -6.25 -10.85
N THR A 162 4.16 -6.72 -10.96
CA THR A 162 3.12 -6.47 -9.96
C THR A 162 3.40 -7.18 -8.64
N GLN A 163 3.96 -8.39 -8.66
CA GLN A 163 4.38 -9.11 -7.47
C GLN A 163 5.47 -8.34 -6.71
N GLN A 164 6.43 -7.75 -7.44
CA GLN A 164 7.43 -6.87 -6.82
C GLN A 164 6.81 -5.59 -6.25
N MET A 165 5.89 -4.95 -6.97
CA MET A 165 5.15 -3.79 -6.43
C MET A 165 4.38 -4.17 -5.16
N LEU A 166 3.73 -5.34 -5.13
CA LEU A 166 2.99 -5.80 -3.96
C LEU A 166 3.91 -6.01 -2.74
N ARG A 167 5.10 -6.62 -2.92
CA ARG A 167 6.10 -6.72 -1.84
C ARG A 167 6.51 -5.36 -1.29
N GLU A 168 6.66 -4.37 -2.17
CA GLU A 168 7.02 -3.00 -1.78
C GLU A 168 5.88 -2.26 -1.09
N VAL A 169 4.64 -2.49 -1.51
CA VAL A 169 3.45 -1.94 -0.85
C VAL A 169 3.33 -2.51 0.57
N GLN A 170 3.49 -3.83 0.71
CA GLN A 170 3.40 -4.53 2.00
C GLN A 170 4.52 -4.12 2.96
N GLU A 171 5.72 -3.84 2.45
CA GLU A 171 6.81 -3.26 3.25
C GLU A 171 6.39 -1.93 3.90
N VAL A 172 5.66 -1.07 3.17
CA VAL A 172 5.22 0.24 3.67
C VAL A 172 4.09 0.09 4.70
N LEU A 173 3.13 -0.80 4.45
CA LEU A 173 2.07 -1.12 5.42
C LEU A 173 2.66 -1.68 6.71
N ALA A 174 3.57 -2.65 6.59
CA ALA A 174 4.24 -3.27 7.71
C ALA A 174 5.10 -2.28 8.50
N ASP A 175 5.85 -1.38 7.85
CA ASP A 175 6.63 -0.33 8.55
C ASP A 175 5.72 0.61 9.33
N GLY A 176 4.54 0.94 8.80
CA GLY A 176 3.55 1.76 9.50
C GLY A 176 3.03 1.09 10.78
N GLU A 177 2.54 -0.14 10.67
CA GLU A 177 2.04 -0.92 11.80
C GLU A 177 3.15 -1.22 12.82
N PHE A 178 4.36 -1.54 12.36
CA PHE A 178 5.51 -1.77 13.22
C PHE A 178 5.86 -0.52 14.03
N ARG A 179 5.90 0.67 13.40
CA ARG A 179 6.19 1.92 14.10
C ARG A 179 5.15 2.23 15.17
N VAL A 180 3.88 2.00 14.86
CA VAL A 180 2.78 2.19 15.83
C VAL A 180 2.91 1.19 16.99
N GLY A 181 3.16 -0.09 16.70
CA GLY A 181 3.35 -1.12 17.71
C GLY A 181 4.56 -0.87 18.61
N ALA A 182 5.70 -0.55 18.02
CA ALA A 182 6.92 -0.18 18.74
C ALA A 182 6.72 1.08 19.59
N PHE A 183 6.00 2.10 19.07
CA PHE A 183 5.66 3.30 19.82
C PHE A 183 4.81 3.00 21.05
N TYR A 184 3.76 2.18 20.91
CA TYR A 184 2.92 1.80 22.05
C TYR A 184 3.67 0.95 23.08
N SER A 185 4.52 0.04 22.62
CA SER A 185 5.39 -0.74 23.52
C SER A 185 6.33 0.18 24.31
N PHE A 186 7.00 1.11 23.63
CA PHE A 186 7.88 2.08 24.26
C PHE A 186 7.15 2.98 25.27
N LYS A 187 5.91 3.40 24.96
CA LYS A 187 5.07 4.22 25.84
C LYS A 187 4.54 3.47 27.08
N GLY A 188 4.71 2.15 27.15
CA GLY A 188 4.18 1.31 28.23
C GLY A 188 2.75 0.80 28.00
N SER A 189 2.17 1.05 26.82
CA SER A 189 0.86 0.50 26.42
C SER A 189 1.04 -0.89 25.80
N TYR A 190 1.55 -1.83 26.58
CA TYR A 190 2.07 -3.10 26.07
C TYR A 190 1.03 -3.96 25.35
N ARG A 191 -0.22 -4.04 25.83
CA ARG A 191 -1.29 -4.79 25.14
C ARG A 191 -1.56 -4.28 23.73
N ALA A 192 -1.59 -2.95 23.55
CA ALA A 192 -1.78 -2.34 22.24
C ALA A 192 -0.54 -2.53 21.35
N GLY A 193 0.65 -2.38 21.93
CA GLY A 193 1.91 -2.63 21.23
C GLY A 193 2.03 -4.07 20.74
N ALA A 194 1.77 -5.04 21.61
CA ALA A 194 1.79 -6.46 21.30
C ALA A 194 0.80 -6.82 20.20
N ASN A 195 -0.45 -6.33 20.26
CA ASN A 195 -1.45 -6.58 19.23
C ASN A 195 -1.00 -6.09 17.84
N ARG A 196 -0.42 -4.89 17.76
CA ARG A 196 0.09 -4.32 16.50
C ARG A 196 1.31 -5.07 15.97
N LEU A 197 2.28 -5.38 16.85
CA LEU A 197 3.48 -6.12 16.49
C LEU A 197 3.16 -7.57 16.07
N GLN A 198 2.19 -8.20 16.73
CA GLN A 198 1.67 -9.52 16.35
C GLN A 198 1.05 -9.49 14.96
N ALA A 199 0.19 -8.49 14.68
CA ALA A 199 -0.38 -8.30 13.35
C ALA A 199 0.70 -8.19 12.25
N VAL A 200 1.80 -7.46 12.51
CA VAL A 200 2.93 -7.35 11.59
C VAL A 200 3.64 -8.69 11.39
N THR A 201 4.00 -9.36 12.47
CA THR A 201 4.84 -10.57 12.43
C THR A 201 4.11 -11.80 11.88
N ASP A 202 2.79 -11.87 12.09
CA ASP A 202 1.93 -12.95 11.61
C ASP A 202 1.53 -12.75 10.16
N HIS A 203 1.22 -11.52 9.76
CA HIS A 203 0.75 -11.22 8.41
C HIS A 203 1.91 -10.98 7.45
N TYR A 204 2.80 -10.02 7.73
CA TYR A 204 3.83 -9.57 6.81
C TYR A 204 5.18 -10.30 7.01
N THR A 205 5.23 -11.59 6.70
CA THR A 205 6.43 -12.43 6.93
C THR A 205 7.66 -12.06 6.09
N LEU A 206 7.48 -11.24 5.03
CA LEU A 206 8.55 -10.71 4.17
C LEU A 206 9.01 -9.30 4.57
N PHE A 207 8.42 -8.70 5.60
CA PHE A 207 8.79 -7.37 6.05
C PHE A 207 10.27 -7.31 6.46
N SER A 208 10.95 -6.24 6.04
CA SER A 208 12.41 -6.17 6.14
C SER A 208 12.96 -6.10 7.56
N ARG A 209 12.11 -5.72 8.52
CA ARG A 209 12.40 -5.61 9.96
C ARG A 209 11.55 -6.57 10.79
N SER A 210 11.10 -7.69 10.20
CA SER A 210 10.30 -8.69 10.93
C SER A 210 11.05 -9.30 12.11
N ASP A 211 12.36 -9.39 12.04
CA ASP A 211 13.22 -9.83 13.13
C ASP A 211 13.22 -8.84 14.31
N GLU A 212 13.35 -7.55 14.03
CA GLU A 212 13.18 -6.48 15.02
C GLU A 212 11.75 -6.44 15.58
N ALA A 213 10.74 -6.71 14.75
CA ALA A 213 9.35 -6.80 15.16
C ALA A 213 9.12 -7.95 16.15
N LEU A 214 9.66 -9.14 15.88
CA LEU A 214 9.61 -10.29 16.79
C LEU A 214 10.39 -10.04 18.08
N TRP A 215 11.57 -9.42 17.99
CA TRP A 215 12.36 -9.05 19.16
C TRP A 215 11.59 -8.06 20.06
N THR A 216 11.05 -7.00 19.46
CA THR A 216 10.25 -6.00 20.17
C THR A 216 8.97 -6.62 20.75
N LEU A 217 8.33 -7.54 20.04
CA LEU A 217 7.17 -8.28 20.52
C LEU A 217 7.52 -9.12 21.76
N ALA A 218 8.62 -9.86 21.73
CA ALA A 218 9.09 -10.65 22.87
C ALA A 218 9.40 -9.76 24.10
N ASP A 219 10.08 -8.63 23.90
CA ASP A 219 10.33 -7.64 24.97
C ASP A 219 9.02 -7.02 25.51
N THR A 220 8.04 -6.81 24.62
CA THR A 220 6.71 -6.34 25.02
C THR A 220 6.00 -7.36 25.91
N TYR A 221 6.05 -8.65 25.56
CA TYR A 221 5.48 -9.72 26.38
C TYR A 221 6.16 -9.85 27.73
N LEU A 222 7.49 -9.74 27.78
CA LEU A 222 8.23 -9.71 29.05
C LEU A 222 7.69 -8.61 29.99
N LYS A 223 7.43 -7.41 29.46
CA LYS A 223 6.89 -6.29 30.24
C LYS A 223 5.42 -6.44 30.61
N MET A 224 4.68 -7.33 29.94
CA MET A 224 3.29 -7.66 30.28
C MET A 224 3.19 -8.65 31.45
N GLY A 225 4.27 -9.33 31.80
CA GLY A 225 4.37 -10.22 32.96
C GLY A 225 4.39 -11.71 32.61
N ASP A 226 4.56 -12.54 33.63
CA ASP A 226 4.80 -13.99 33.51
C ASP A 226 3.66 -14.74 32.81
N GLU A 227 2.43 -14.20 32.81
CA GLU A 227 1.29 -14.77 32.09
C GLU A 227 1.49 -14.82 30.56
N TYR A 228 2.44 -14.04 30.02
CA TYR A 228 2.79 -14.02 28.60
C TYR A 228 4.14 -14.71 28.28
N GLU A 229 4.68 -15.51 29.21
CA GLU A 229 5.97 -16.19 29.00
C GLU A 229 5.94 -17.14 27.78
N GLU A 230 4.81 -17.80 27.54
CA GLU A 230 4.65 -18.71 26.39
C GLU A 230 4.70 -17.96 25.05
N GLN A 231 4.00 -16.84 24.94
CA GLN A 231 3.96 -15.99 23.75
C GLN A 231 5.31 -15.32 23.51
N ARG A 232 6.02 -14.92 24.59
CA ARG A 232 7.42 -14.49 24.51
C ARG A 232 8.30 -15.59 23.93
N ALA A 233 8.19 -16.80 24.46
CA ALA A 233 8.98 -17.94 23.99
C ALA A 233 8.68 -18.28 22.52
N ASP A 234 7.42 -18.20 22.08
CA ASP A 234 7.04 -18.39 20.68
C ASP A 234 7.66 -17.32 19.76
N ALA A 235 7.56 -16.03 20.13
CA ALA A 235 8.15 -14.95 19.36
C ALA A 235 9.68 -15.10 19.19
N LEU A 236 10.38 -15.46 20.27
CA LEU A 236 11.83 -15.73 20.22
C LEU A 236 12.16 -17.00 19.41
N SER A 237 11.34 -18.04 19.54
CA SER A 237 11.52 -19.28 18.77
C SER A 237 11.36 -19.03 17.27
N ARG A 238 10.35 -18.26 16.87
CA ARG A 238 10.15 -17.80 15.49
C ARG A 238 11.31 -16.94 15.00
N LEU A 239 11.85 -16.05 15.84
CA LEU A 239 13.02 -15.26 15.48
C LEU A 239 14.22 -16.18 15.15
N VAL A 240 14.51 -17.15 16.03
CA VAL A 240 15.62 -18.08 15.84
C VAL A 240 15.44 -18.99 14.62
N ARG A 241 14.22 -19.48 14.41
CA ARG A 241 13.89 -20.37 13.30
C ARG A 241 13.88 -19.65 11.95
N ASP A 242 13.21 -18.51 11.87
CA ASP A 242 12.85 -17.86 10.60
C ASP A 242 13.79 -16.72 10.19
N TYR A 243 14.63 -16.20 11.11
CA TYR A 243 15.53 -15.07 10.86
C TYR A 243 16.97 -15.32 11.34
N PRO A 244 17.66 -16.34 10.78
CA PRO A 244 18.99 -16.77 11.24
C PRO A 244 20.15 -15.81 10.93
N LEU A 245 19.91 -14.73 10.19
CA LEU A 245 20.91 -13.66 9.95
C LEU A 245 20.60 -12.39 10.76
N SER A 246 19.65 -12.45 11.70
CA SER A 246 19.29 -11.31 12.54
C SER A 246 20.40 -10.96 13.55
N GLU A 247 20.53 -9.67 13.86
CA GLU A 247 21.39 -9.20 14.94
C GLU A 247 20.93 -9.65 16.34
N PHE A 248 19.65 -10.02 16.47
CA PHE A 248 19.05 -10.46 17.74
C PHE A 248 19.20 -11.96 17.99
N LEU A 249 19.74 -12.74 17.04
CA LEU A 249 19.75 -14.20 17.09
C LEU A 249 20.39 -14.77 18.36
N ASP A 250 21.61 -14.33 18.68
CA ASP A 250 22.37 -14.87 19.82
C ASP A 250 21.68 -14.54 21.15
N ARG A 251 21.11 -13.33 21.25
CA ARG A 251 20.35 -12.91 22.44
C ARG A 251 19.06 -13.71 22.59
N ALA A 252 18.34 -13.93 21.49
CA ALA A 252 17.11 -14.73 21.50
C ALA A 252 17.38 -16.17 21.97
N LYS A 253 18.48 -16.80 21.51
CA LYS A 253 18.91 -18.13 21.98
C LYS A 253 19.22 -18.13 23.47
N GLN A 254 19.95 -17.12 23.96
CA GLN A 254 20.27 -16.99 25.38
C GLN A 254 19.02 -16.85 26.25
N GLU A 255 18.04 -16.05 25.80
CA GLU A 255 16.78 -15.88 26.52
C GLU A 255 15.93 -17.16 26.54
N LEU A 256 15.87 -17.90 25.43
CA LEU A 256 15.19 -19.20 25.39
C LEU A 256 15.81 -20.20 26.37
N VAL A 257 17.15 -20.27 26.42
CA VAL A 257 17.86 -21.12 27.39
C VAL A 257 17.59 -20.67 28.82
N ALA A 258 17.59 -19.36 29.09
CA ALA A 258 17.30 -18.81 30.42
C ALA A 258 15.87 -19.13 30.89
N MET A 259 14.91 -19.23 29.96
CA MET A 259 13.53 -19.66 30.22
C MET A 259 13.35 -21.19 30.23
N ASN A 260 14.44 -21.98 30.13
CA ASN A 260 14.41 -23.44 29.98
C ASN A 260 13.54 -23.92 28.79
N ARG A 261 13.51 -23.14 27.71
CA ARG A 261 12.80 -23.47 26.46
C ARG A 261 13.78 -24.08 25.45
N PRO A 262 13.32 -25.02 24.60
CA PRO A 262 14.15 -25.57 23.55
C PRO A 262 14.51 -24.47 22.53
N VAL A 263 15.76 -24.45 22.11
CA VAL A 263 16.21 -23.56 21.02
C VAL A 263 15.93 -24.28 19.69
N PRO A 264 15.04 -23.75 18.83
CA PRO A 264 14.75 -24.38 17.55
C PRO A 264 15.96 -24.27 16.62
N GLU A 265 16.06 -25.21 15.68
CA GLU A 265 17.02 -25.11 14.58
C GLU A 265 16.54 -24.08 13.56
N ALA A 266 17.49 -23.40 12.91
CA ALA A 266 17.19 -22.44 11.85
C ALA A 266 16.66 -23.17 10.61
N ASP A 267 15.61 -22.64 10.00
CA ASP A 267 15.09 -23.16 8.73
C ASP A 267 16.06 -22.81 7.58
N PRO A 268 16.66 -23.81 6.89
CA PRO A 268 17.54 -23.57 5.76
C PRO A 268 16.90 -22.73 4.64
N ALA A 269 15.60 -22.93 4.37
CA ALA A 269 14.91 -22.19 3.31
C ALA A 269 14.77 -20.70 3.67
N ARG A 270 14.49 -20.40 4.94
CA ARG A 270 14.42 -19.01 5.44
C ARG A 270 15.80 -18.36 5.46
N PHE A 271 16.86 -19.10 5.77
CA PHE A 271 18.23 -18.61 5.66
C PHE A 271 18.57 -18.16 4.24
N GLU A 272 18.29 -19.00 3.24
CA GLU A 272 18.56 -18.69 1.83
C GLU A 272 17.75 -17.48 1.35
N LEU A 273 16.45 -17.44 1.70
CA LEU A 273 15.57 -16.33 1.36
C LEU A 273 16.06 -15.00 2.00
N MET A 274 16.39 -15.02 3.29
CA MET A 274 16.88 -13.85 4.01
C MET A 274 18.19 -13.36 3.40
N LYS A 275 19.12 -14.28 3.13
CA LYS A 275 20.40 -13.96 2.46
C LYS A 275 20.16 -13.32 1.09
N TYR A 276 19.33 -13.93 0.26
CA TYR A 276 18.98 -13.39 -1.05
C TYR A 276 18.41 -11.97 -0.94
N ASN A 277 17.47 -11.75 -0.04
CA ASN A 277 16.84 -10.44 0.15
C ASN A 277 17.83 -9.38 0.65
N ILE A 278 18.75 -9.72 1.55
CA ILE A 278 19.81 -8.82 2.03
C ILE A 278 20.77 -8.45 0.88
N ASP A 279 21.21 -9.44 0.10
CA ASP A 279 22.16 -9.25 -1.00
C ASP A 279 21.57 -8.39 -2.14
N HIS A 280 20.25 -8.46 -2.35
CA HIS A 280 19.53 -7.73 -3.41
C HIS A 280 18.84 -6.43 -2.94
N ARG A 281 19.15 -5.93 -1.73
CA ARG A 281 18.63 -4.63 -1.29
C ARG A 281 19.09 -3.50 -2.22
N THR A 282 18.17 -2.61 -2.58
CA THR A 282 18.50 -1.51 -3.50
C THR A 282 19.35 -0.46 -2.78
N LYS A 283 20.56 -0.20 -3.30
CA LYS A 283 21.48 0.78 -2.69
C LYS A 283 20.98 2.21 -2.93
N ARG A 284 21.02 3.05 -1.90
CA ARG A 284 20.70 4.48 -2.02
C ARG A 284 21.73 5.18 -2.92
N SER A 285 21.28 5.66 -4.09
CA SER A 285 22.10 6.49 -4.98
C SER A 285 22.66 7.72 -4.26
N ILE A 286 23.86 8.18 -4.64
CA ILE A 286 24.52 9.39 -4.10
C ILE A 286 23.60 10.61 -4.25
N TYR A 287 22.92 10.75 -5.40
CA TYR A 287 21.92 11.80 -5.62
C TYR A 287 20.70 11.66 -4.69
N GLY A 288 20.27 10.43 -4.43
CA GLY A 288 19.22 10.13 -3.45
C GLY A 288 19.63 10.41 -2.00
N LYS A 289 20.92 10.44 -1.67
CA LYS A 289 21.42 10.91 -0.37
C LYS A 289 21.29 12.43 -0.24
N MET A 290 21.63 13.16 -1.29
CA MET A 290 21.64 14.63 -1.32
C MET A 290 20.23 15.26 -1.37
N PHE A 291 19.31 14.68 -2.14
CA PHE A 291 17.95 15.24 -2.33
C PHE A 291 16.84 14.48 -1.61
N GLY A 292 17.17 13.44 -0.83
CA GLY A 292 16.17 12.59 -0.18
C GLY A 292 15.28 13.29 0.84
N PHE A 293 15.64 14.51 1.27
CA PHE A 293 14.81 15.32 2.18
C PHE A 293 13.58 15.93 1.48
N PHE A 294 13.58 16.04 0.15
CA PHE A 294 12.49 16.62 -0.63
C PHE A 294 11.52 15.58 -1.22
N GLY A 295 11.83 14.28 -1.09
CA GLY A 295 10.99 13.21 -1.59
C GLY A 295 9.82 12.90 -0.65
N THR A 296 8.60 12.83 -1.19
CA THR A 296 7.36 12.51 -0.44
C THR A 296 6.97 11.03 -0.51
N GLY A 297 7.69 10.23 -1.29
CA GLY A 297 7.41 8.80 -1.49
C GLY A 297 8.07 7.91 -0.42
N PRO A 298 7.53 6.70 -0.21
CA PRO A 298 8.02 5.78 0.80
C PRO A 298 9.43 5.22 0.49
N ASN A 299 10.12 4.76 1.53
CA ASN A 299 11.40 4.08 1.39
C ASN A 299 11.22 2.57 1.25
N VAL A 300 11.01 2.10 0.02
CA VAL A 300 10.81 0.67 -0.31
C VAL A 300 12.13 -0.09 -0.57
N ARG A 301 13.28 0.49 -0.22
CA ARG A 301 14.59 -0.05 -0.63
C ARG A 301 14.94 -1.39 -0.01
N ASN A 302 14.43 -1.61 1.20
CA ASN A 302 14.64 -2.81 1.98
C ASN A 302 13.57 -3.88 1.73
N ALA A 303 12.54 -3.56 0.96
CA ALA A 303 11.49 -4.51 0.60
C ALA A 303 12.08 -5.76 -0.02
N ALA A 304 11.48 -6.91 0.30
CA ALA A 304 11.89 -8.20 -0.23
C ALA A 304 11.90 -8.22 -1.78
N LYS A 305 12.90 -8.89 -2.34
CA LYS A 305 13.06 -9.14 -3.78
C LYS A 305 12.72 -10.57 -4.18
N ALA A 306 12.68 -11.48 -3.21
CA ALA A 306 12.16 -12.84 -3.36
C ALA A 306 11.17 -13.17 -2.23
N GLY A 307 10.39 -14.21 -2.45
CA GLY A 307 9.31 -14.65 -1.58
C GLY A 307 7.94 -14.20 -2.11
N ASP A 308 6.93 -14.98 -1.75
CA ASP A 308 5.56 -14.74 -2.16
C ASP A 308 4.92 -13.70 -1.24
N PRO A 309 4.44 -12.56 -1.79
CA PRO A 309 3.72 -11.58 -1.01
C PRO A 309 2.39 -12.15 -0.49
N VAL A 310 1.86 -11.51 0.54
CA VAL A 310 0.62 -11.96 1.17
C VAL A 310 -0.55 -11.62 0.26
N MET A 311 -1.43 -12.59 -0.01
CA MET A 311 -2.57 -12.40 -0.91
C MET A 311 -3.87 -12.04 -0.17
N THR A 312 -3.85 -12.05 1.16
CA THR A 312 -4.99 -11.66 2.01
C THR A 312 -4.81 -10.23 2.52
N ALA A 313 -5.91 -9.57 2.90
CA ALA A 313 -5.84 -8.26 3.52
C ALA A 313 -5.54 -8.42 5.00
N LEU A 314 -4.83 -7.45 5.60
CA LEU A 314 -4.64 -7.43 7.05
C LEU A 314 -6.01 -7.30 7.73
N MET A 315 -6.37 -8.30 8.53
CA MET A 315 -7.57 -8.24 9.35
C MET A 315 -7.25 -7.57 10.69
N PRO A 316 -8.19 -6.79 11.27
CA PRO A 316 -8.01 -6.26 12.61
C PRO A 316 -7.78 -7.41 13.60
N THR A 317 -6.64 -7.39 14.29
CA THR A 317 -6.32 -8.40 15.29
C THR A 317 -7.07 -8.09 16.59
N THR A 318 -7.72 -9.09 17.18
CA THR A 318 -8.34 -8.95 18.50
C THR A 318 -7.25 -8.79 19.57
N PRO A 319 -7.28 -7.74 20.40
CA PRO A 319 -6.29 -7.58 21.48
C PRO A 319 -6.35 -8.75 22.46
N MET A 320 -5.18 -9.26 22.84
CA MET A 320 -5.11 -10.37 23.80
C MET A 320 -5.70 -9.97 25.17
N GLY A 321 -6.54 -10.85 25.71
CA GLY A 321 -7.30 -10.66 26.93
C GLY A 321 -8.68 -10.02 26.75
N VAL A 322 -9.07 -9.67 25.52
CA VAL A 322 -10.49 -9.47 25.16
C VAL A 322 -11.02 -10.84 24.78
N GLY A 323 -12.00 -11.36 25.54
CA GLY A 323 -12.57 -12.67 25.26
C GLY A 323 -13.05 -12.76 23.81
N GLU A 324 -12.68 -13.83 23.11
CA GLU A 324 -13.24 -14.12 21.80
C GLU A 324 -14.75 -14.27 21.97
N THR A 325 -15.52 -13.27 21.52
CA THR A 325 -16.92 -13.48 21.24
C THR A 325 -16.96 -14.53 20.14
N ARG A 326 -17.26 -15.77 20.49
CA ARG A 326 -17.51 -16.86 19.56
C ARG A 326 -18.67 -16.44 18.67
N VAL A 327 -18.37 -15.87 17.51
CA VAL A 327 -19.36 -15.69 16.45
C VAL A 327 -19.53 -17.08 15.87
N GLU A 328 -20.57 -17.79 16.31
CA GLU A 328 -20.99 -19.02 15.65
C GLU A 328 -21.26 -18.68 14.18
N ALA A 329 -20.57 -19.41 13.30
CA ALA A 329 -20.64 -19.26 11.86
C ALA A 329 -21.96 -19.84 11.31
N ASP A 330 -23.09 -19.29 11.73
CA ASP A 330 -24.41 -19.62 11.20
C ASP A 330 -25.32 -18.38 11.07
N ALA A 331 -24.78 -17.28 10.56
CA ALA A 331 -25.54 -16.07 10.27
C ALA A 331 -25.24 -15.53 8.86
N THR A 332 -25.49 -16.37 7.85
CA THR A 332 -25.91 -15.87 6.52
C THR A 332 -27.43 -15.74 6.51
N ALA A 333 -27.95 -14.69 7.13
CA ALA A 333 -29.32 -14.22 6.90
C ALA A 333 -29.38 -12.71 7.19
N GLY A 334 -30.25 -12.00 6.48
CA GLY A 334 -30.21 -10.56 6.32
C GLY A 334 -30.26 -9.74 7.61
N VAL A 335 -29.93 -8.46 7.48
CA VAL A 335 -30.15 -7.45 8.52
C VAL A 335 -31.63 -7.44 8.91
N THR A 336 -31.98 -8.19 9.95
CA THR A 336 -33.24 -8.06 10.66
C THR A 336 -32.99 -7.11 11.82
N VAL A 337 -33.61 -5.94 11.76
CA VAL A 337 -33.77 -5.08 12.94
C VAL A 337 -34.73 -5.81 13.87
N GLU A 338 -34.19 -6.56 14.84
CA GLU A 338 -34.98 -6.90 16.02
C GLU A 338 -35.10 -5.64 16.88
N THR A 339 -36.31 -5.09 16.93
CA THR A 339 -36.66 -4.13 17.97
C THR A 339 -36.52 -4.84 19.31
N ILE A 340 -35.55 -4.42 20.11
CA ILE A 340 -35.35 -4.91 21.47
C ILE A 340 -36.59 -4.49 22.27
N SER A 341 -37.57 -5.37 22.40
CA SER A 341 -38.78 -5.15 23.20
C SER A 341 -38.56 -5.62 24.64
N GLY A 342 -37.49 -5.13 25.26
CA GLY A 342 -37.18 -5.38 26.67
C GLY A 342 -36.70 -4.08 27.28
N GLU A 343 -37.32 -3.68 28.40
CA GLU A 343 -36.92 -2.51 29.19
C GLU A 343 -35.43 -2.63 29.52
N SER A 344 -34.60 -1.88 28.81
CA SER A 344 -33.17 -1.88 29.08
C SER A 344 -32.92 -0.93 30.25
N LYS A 345 -31.84 -1.16 31.00
CA LYS A 345 -31.45 -0.26 32.09
C LYS A 345 -31.23 1.20 31.65
N LEU A 346 -31.04 1.45 30.35
CA LEU A 346 -31.02 2.81 29.79
C LEU A 346 -32.39 3.50 29.81
N ASP A 347 -33.50 2.77 29.84
CA ASP A 347 -34.85 3.32 29.83
C ASP A 347 -35.38 3.60 31.25
N THR A 348 -34.83 2.92 32.26
CA THR A 348 -35.25 3.04 33.67
C THR A 348 -34.37 3.93 34.52
N GLU A 349 -33.11 4.17 34.15
CA GLU A 349 -32.23 5.06 34.90
C GLU A 349 -32.28 6.50 34.36
N PRO A 350 -32.36 7.52 35.22
CA PRO A 350 -32.34 8.91 34.79
C PRO A 350 -31.00 9.22 34.09
N ASP A 351 -31.07 9.82 32.90
CA ASP A 351 -29.92 10.25 32.12
C ASP A 351 -28.95 11.07 32.99
N ALA A 352 -27.73 10.55 33.19
CA ALA A 352 -26.70 11.17 34.04
C ALA A 352 -26.33 12.60 33.59
N ARG A 353 -26.69 13.01 32.37
CA ARG A 353 -26.50 14.38 31.87
C ARG A 353 -27.57 15.37 32.35
N ARG A 354 -28.73 14.91 32.80
CA ARG A 354 -29.80 15.79 33.31
C ARG A 354 -29.55 16.28 34.74
N GLY A 355 -28.83 15.50 35.56
CA GLY A 355 -28.48 15.89 36.93
C GLY A 355 -27.48 17.06 37.00
N VAL A 356 -26.66 17.25 35.96
CA VAL A 356 -25.65 18.32 35.93
C VAL A 356 -26.30 19.68 35.62
N GLN A 357 -27.34 19.73 34.78
CA GLN A 357 -28.03 20.98 34.45
C GLN A 357 -28.95 21.52 35.55
N GLN A 358 -29.47 20.65 36.42
CA GLN A 358 -30.33 21.10 37.54
C GLN A 358 -29.50 21.77 38.65
N ASN A 359 -28.30 21.26 38.94
CA ASN A 359 -27.44 21.86 39.95
C ASN A 359 -26.88 23.23 39.53
N GLU A 360 -26.59 23.44 38.24
CA GLU A 360 -26.16 24.77 37.75
C GLU A 360 -27.29 25.81 37.84
N SER A 361 -28.56 25.41 37.69
CA SER A 361 -29.70 26.32 37.78
C SER A 361 -30.14 26.66 39.21
N GLU A 362 -29.84 25.80 40.19
CA GLU A 362 -30.12 26.07 41.61
C GLU A 362 -29.05 26.97 42.24
N ASP A 363 -27.77 26.80 41.86
CA ASP A 363 -26.68 27.66 42.34
C ASP A 363 -26.79 29.12 41.82
N GLU A 364 -27.34 29.35 40.61
CA GLU A 364 -27.59 30.71 40.09
C GLU A 364 -28.80 31.39 40.76
N GLN A 365 -29.77 30.64 41.29
CA GLN A 365 -30.94 31.20 41.97
C GLN A 365 -30.68 31.53 43.45
N GLU A 366 -29.73 30.85 44.09
CA GLU A 366 -29.33 31.15 45.47
C GLU A 366 -28.40 32.38 45.58
N SER A 367 -27.61 32.69 44.54
CA SER A 367 -26.77 33.91 44.55
C SER A 367 -27.59 35.20 44.40
N ASP A 368 -28.70 35.17 43.66
CA ASP A 368 -29.54 36.36 43.43
C ASP A 368 -30.47 36.71 44.62
N GLN A 369 -30.63 35.82 45.60
CA GLN A 369 -31.41 36.08 46.82
C GLN A 369 -30.57 36.62 48.00
N GLN A 370 -29.24 36.68 47.87
CA GLN A 370 -28.35 37.26 48.90
C GLN A 370 -27.93 38.72 48.63
N GLU A 371 -28.33 39.33 47.51
CA GLU A 371 -28.04 40.74 47.18
C GLU A 371 -29.27 41.68 47.20
N GLN A 372 -30.35 41.37 47.93
CA GLN A 372 -31.45 42.32 48.21
C GLN A 372 -31.65 42.60 49.70
#